data_AF-H1Z400-F1
#
_entry.id   AF-H1Z400-F1
#
_cell.length_a   1.000
_cell.length_b   1.000
_cell.length_c   1.000
_cell.angle_alpha   90.00
_cell.angle_beta   90.00
_cell.angle_gamma   90.00
#
_symmetry.space_group_name_H-M   'P 1'
#
loop_
_entity.id
_entity.type
_entity.pdbx_description
1 polymer ?
#
loop_
_entity_poly.entity_id
_entity_poly.type
_entity_poly.pdbx_seq_one_letter_code
_entity_poly.pdbx_strand_id
1 'polypeptide(L)'
;MEYIYAALILHNAGKDVTEEAVTSVLSAAGIAVNDSRVKALIAALDGVDIEDAIAKSAVAAVAAAPAAAAPAEAAPAEEEEEEEEEEDASGGMAGLGALFG
;
A
#
# COMPACT_ATOMS: atom_id res chain seq x y z
N MET A 1 -8.79 -13.52 -2.71
CA MET A 1 -7.58 -13.39 -1.88
C MET A 1 -6.60 -14.54 -2.08
N GLU A 2 -7.08 -15.75 -2.36
CA GLU A 2 -6.34 -16.98 -2.65
C GLU A 2 -5.18 -16.83 -3.65
N TYR A 3 -5.36 -16.09 -4.74
CA TYR A 3 -4.32 -15.85 -5.75
C TYR A 3 -3.12 -15.05 -5.19
N ILE A 4 -3.41 -14.02 -4.38
CA ILE A 4 -2.38 -13.21 -3.72
C ILE A 4 -1.63 -14.06 -2.71
N TYR A 5 -2.33 -14.88 -1.92
CA TYR A 5 -1.68 -15.78 -0.98
C TYR A 5 -0.82 -16.83 -1.66
N ALA A 6 -1.26 -17.38 -2.80
CA ALA A 6 -0.45 -18.30 -3.58
C ALA A 6 0.87 -17.62 -4.06
N ALA A 7 0.78 -16.38 -4.58
CA ALA A 7 1.97 -15.61 -4.95
C ALA A 7 2.90 -15.35 -3.75
N LEU A 8 2.35 -14.93 -2.60
CA LEU A 8 3.14 -14.67 -1.40
C LEU A 8 3.82 -15.93 -0.84
N ILE A 9 3.16 -17.09 -0.94
CA ILE A 9 3.76 -18.37 -0.52
C ILE A 9 4.93 -18.73 -1.46
N LEU A 10 4.74 -18.61 -2.77
CA LEU A 10 5.79 -18.87 -3.75
C LEU A 10 6.98 -17.95 -3.54
N HIS A 11 6.71 -16.67 -3.35
CA HIS A 11 7.68 -15.64 -3.07
C HIS A 11 8.50 -15.92 -1.79
N ASN A 12 7.83 -16.18 -0.67
CA ASN A 12 8.49 -16.55 0.59
C ASN A 12 9.30 -17.84 0.48
N ALA A 13 8.92 -18.75 -0.42
CA ALA A 13 9.66 -19.98 -0.70
C ALA A 13 10.85 -19.77 -1.66
N GLY A 14 11.13 -18.53 -2.09
CA GLY A 14 12.18 -18.20 -3.06
C GLY A 14 11.92 -18.78 -4.45
N LYS A 15 10.65 -19.02 -4.79
CA LYS A 15 10.24 -19.54 -6.09
C LYS A 15 9.68 -18.44 -6.96
N ASP A 16 9.88 -18.58 -8.27
CA ASP A 16 9.30 -17.67 -9.25
C ASP A 16 7.77 -17.72 -9.21
N VAL A 17 7.16 -16.54 -9.25
CA VAL A 17 5.70 -16.39 -9.30
C VAL A 17 5.27 -16.43 -10.77
N THR A 18 5.01 -17.63 -11.27
CA THR A 18 4.56 -17.87 -12.66
C THR A 18 3.11 -18.38 -12.72
N GLU A 19 2.49 -18.35 -13.91
CA GLU A 19 1.11 -18.87 -14.09
C GLU A 19 1.01 -20.35 -13.65
N GLU A 20 2.00 -21.15 -14.04
CA GLU A 20 2.07 -22.59 -13.70
C GLU A 20 2.25 -22.81 -12.19
N ALA A 21 3.13 -22.04 -11.55
CA ALA A 21 3.39 -22.16 -10.13
C ALA A 21 2.15 -21.79 -9.30
N VAL A 22 1.48 -20.68 -9.64
CA VAL A 22 0.24 -20.24 -8.97
C VAL A 22 -0.88 -21.27 -9.16
N THR A 23 -1.06 -21.76 -10.38
CA THR A 23 -2.06 -22.78 -10.70
C THR A 23 -1.81 -24.07 -9.91
N SER A 24 -0.55 -24.49 -9.79
CA SER A 24 -0.16 -25.69 -9.04
C SER A 24 -0.49 -25.55 -7.55
N VAL A 25 -0.16 -24.41 -6.93
CA VAL A 25 -0.45 -24.15 -5.52
C VAL A 25 -1.95 -24.14 -5.26
N LEU A 26 -2.74 -23.46 -6.09
CA LEU A 26 -4.19 -23.41 -5.95
C LEU A 26 -4.83 -24.78 -6.15
N SER A 27 -4.38 -25.55 -7.13
CA SER A 27 -4.87 -26.90 -7.40
C SER A 27 -4.52 -27.86 -6.25
N ALA A 28 -3.32 -27.75 -5.67
CA ALA A 28 -2.90 -28.53 -4.51
C ALA A 28 -3.75 -28.22 -3.26
N ALA A 29 -4.25 -26.98 -3.14
CA ALA A 29 -5.19 -26.57 -2.11
C ALA A 29 -6.66 -26.98 -2.41
N GLY A 30 -6.92 -27.67 -3.53
CA GLY A 30 -8.27 -28.08 -3.94
C GLY A 30 -9.15 -26.92 -4.43
N ILE A 31 -8.54 -25.79 -4.81
CA ILE A 31 -9.24 -24.61 -5.29
C ILE A 31 -9.38 -24.67 -6.81
N ALA A 32 -10.59 -24.37 -7.32
CA ALA A 32 -10.81 -24.23 -8.75
C ALA A 32 -10.06 -23.00 -9.30
N VAL A 33 -9.17 -23.24 -10.27
CA VAL A 33 -8.35 -22.19 -10.87
C VAL A 33 -9.12 -21.45 -11.96
N ASN A 34 -8.98 -20.12 -11.97
CA ASN A 34 -9.47 -19.26 -13.04
C ASN A 34 -8.27 -18.63 -13.75
N ASP A 35 -8.02 -19.07 -14.97
CA ASP A 35 -6.86 -18.66 -15.77
C ASP A 35 -6.79 -17.15 -16.01
N SER A 36 -7.94 -16.48 -16.18
CA SER A 36 -7.99 -15.02 -16.36
C SER A 36 -7.46 -14.29 -15.13
N ARG A 37 -7.80 -14.80 -13.93
CA ARG A 37 -7.31 -14.22 -12.66
C ARG A 37 -5.84 -14.51 -12.42
N VAL A 38 -5.35 -15.69 -12.82
CA VAL A 38 -3.91 -16.00 -12.76
C VAL A 38 -3.14 -15.03 -13.66
N LYS A 39 -3.57 -14.86 -14.92
CA LYS A 39 -2.93 -13.93 -15.86
C LYS A 39 -2.95 -12.49 -15.39
N ALA A 40 -4.09 -12.03 -14.87
CA ALA A 40 -4.20 -10.70 -14.31
C ALA A 40 -3.25 -10.49 -13.13
N LEU A 41 -3.08 -11.50 -12.27
CA LEU A 41 -2.11 -11.45 -11.17
C LEU A 41 -0.68 -11.34 -11.70
N ILE A 42 -0.27 -12.20 -12.63
CA ILE A 42 1.09 -12.18 -13.17
C ILE A 42 1.37 -10.84 -13.87
N ALA A 43 0.43 -10.33 -14.65
CA ALA A 43 0.55 -9.02 -15.28
C ALA A 43 0.65 -7.87 -14.25
N ALA A 44 -0.07 -7.96 -13.13
CA ALA A 44 0.00 -6.96 -12.07
C ALA A 44 1.31 -7.02 -11.27
N LEU A 45 2.01 -8.15 -11.30
CA LEU A 45 3.31 -8.34 -10.64
C LEU A 45 4.49 -8.09 -11.58
N ASP A 46 4.25 -7.88 -12.88
CA ASP A 46 5.32 -7.59 -13.83
C ASP A 46 6.01 -6.26 -13.48
N GLY A 47 7.33 -6.32 -13.29
CA GLY A 47 8.14 -5.18 -12.85
C GLY A 47 7.91 -4.74 -11.40
N VAL A 48 7.15 -5.49 -10.59
CA VAL A 48 6.94 -5.20 -9.16
C VAL A 48 7.97 -5.93 -8.31
N ASP A 49 8.68 -5.18 -7.47
CA ASP A 49 9.47 -5.73 -6.37
C ASP A 49 8.51 -6.09 -5.22
N ILE A 50 8.36 -7.39 -4.97
CA ILE A 50 7.35 -7.91 -4.03
C ILE A 50 7.74 -7.56 -2.59
N GLU A 51 9.02 -7.62 -2.23
CA GLU A 51 9.53 -7.24 -0.91
C GLU A 51 9.28 -5.76 -0.62
N ASP A 52 9.60 -4.89 -1.56
CA ASP A 52 9.37 -3.46 -1.41
C ASP A 52 7.86 -3.14 -1.30
N ALA A 53 7.03 -3.80 -2.10
CA ALA A 53 5.57 -3.66 -2.01
C ALA A 53 5.03 -4.11 -0.64
N ILE A 54 5.54 -5.22 -0.09
CA ILE A 54 5.19 -5.69 1.26
C ILE A 54 5.66 -4.68 2.31
N ALA A 55 6.90 -4.20 2.23
CA ALA A 55 7.45 -3.24 3.18
C ALA A 55 6.65 -1.92 3.21
N LYS A 56 6.33 -1.37 2.04
CA LYS A 56 5.48 -0.18 1.91
C LYS A 56 4.08 -0.41 2.48
N SER A 57 3.50 -1.59 2.26
CA SER A 57 2.19 -1.93 2.83
C SER A 57 2.22 -1.98 4.37
N ALA A 58 3.30 -2.49 4.96
CA ALA A 58 3.47 -2.54 6.40
C ALA A 58 3.63 -1.14 7.00
N VAL A 59 4.39 -0.25 6.37
CA VAL A 59 4.53 1.15 6.80
C VAL A 59 3.22 1.91 6.68
N ALA A 60 2.47 1.72 5.58
CA ALA A 60 1.14 2.32 5.41
C ALA A 60 0.14 1.83 6.47
N ALA A 61 0.21 0.55 6.86
CA ALA A 61 -0.61 -0.01 7.93
C ALA A 61 -0.26 0.59 9.31
N VAL A 62 1.01 0.93 9.56
CA VAL A 62 1.44 1.61 10.79
C VAL A 62 1.03 3.08 10.79
N ALA A 63 1.09 3.77 9.65
CA ALA A 63 0.67 5.17 9.51
C ALA A 63 -0.87 5.37 9.61
N ALA A 64 -1.64 4.31 9.35
CA ALA A 64 -3.11 4.33 9.45
C ALA A 64 -3.64 3.89 10.83
N ALA A 65 -2.77 3.50 11.77
CA ALA A 65 -3.19 3.21 13.13
C ALA A 65 -3.53 4.53 13.84
N PRO A 66 -4.73 4.69 14.45
CA PRO A 66 -4.98 5.86 15.29
C PRO A 66 -3.93 5.86 16.39
N ALA A 67 -3.27 7.00 16.58
CA ALA A 67 -2.39 7.20 17.72
C ALA A 67 -3.21 6.91 18.98
N ALA A 68 -3.02 5.71 19.54
CA ALA A 68 -3.56 5.39 20.84
C ALA A 68 -2.88 6.37 21.79
N ALA A 69 -3.67 7.30 22.33
CA ALA A 69 -3.23 8.24 23.34
C ALA A 69 -2.58 7.46 24.48
N ALA A 70 -1.25 7.51 24.54
CA ALA A 70 -0.51 7.08 25.71
C ALA A 70 -0.93 8.01 26.87
N PRO A 71 -1.14 7.47 28.09
CA PRO A 71 -1.40 8.32 29.24
C PRO A 71 -0.21 9.26 29.45
N ALA A 72 -0.54 10.54 29.62
CA ALA A 72 0.40 11.61 29.86
C ALA A 72 1.31 11.30 31.06
N GLU A 73 2.61 11.28 30.84
CA GLU A 73 3.61 11.51 31.87
C GLU A 73 4.56 12.61 31.37
N ALA A 74 4.89 13.52 32.29
CA ALA A 74 5.18 14.92 32.06
C ALA A 74 6.48 15.24 31.29
N ALA A 75 6.43 16.39 30.59
CA ALA A 75 7.53 17.10 29.92
C ALA A 75 8.66 17.56 30.88
N PRO A 76 9.81 18.03 30.36
CA PRO A 76 9.94 19.40 29.80
C PRO A 76 10.51 19.37 28.37
N ALA A 77 10.16 20.21 27.38
CA ALA A 77 10.02 21.67 27.28
C ALA A 77 11.35 22.46 27.32
N GLU A 78 11.96 22.62 26.14
CA GLU A 78 12.81 23.72 25.61
C GLU A 78 12.74 23.52 24.07
N GLU A 79 12.02 24.28 23.23
CA GLU A 79 12.08 25.72 22.86
C GLU A 79 13.42 26.20 22.30
N GLU A 80 13.49 26.30 20.96
CA GLU A 80 14.12 27.36 20.14
C GLU A 80 13.42 27.26 18.76
N GLU A 81 12.40 28.10 18.51
CA GLU A 81 12.43 29.35 17.70
C GLU A 81 12.50 29.07 16.18
N GLU A 82 11.44 29.36 15.39
CA GLU A 82 11.17 30.65 14.71
C GLU A 82 12.29 30.96 13.69
N GLU A 83 12.11 31.11 12.37
CA GLU A 83 11.15 31.84 11.51
C GLU A 83 11.41 31.35 10.05
N GLU A 84 10.40 31.33 9.17
CA GLU A 84 10.45 32.05 7.89
C GLU A 84 9.11 31.94 7.10
N GLU A 85 8.53 33.13 6.92
CA GLU A 85 7.69 33.63 5.82
C GLU A 85 6.23 33.14 5.63
N GLU A 86 5.35 33.99 6.16
CA GLU A 86 4.06 34.38 5.59
C GLU A 86 4.19 35.07 4.21
N GLU A 87 3.06 35.10 3.49
CA GLU A 87 2.70 35.90 2.29
C GLU A 87 3.15 35.40 0.90
N ASP A 88 2.21 34.89 0.08
CA ASP A 88 1.28 35.71 -0.71
C ASP A 88 0.45 34.83 -1.68
N ALA A 89 -0.63 35.41 -2.20
CA ALA A 89 -1.32 35.07 -3.44
C ALA A 89 -2.46 34.02 -3.41
N SER A 90 -3.55 34.45 -2.78
CA SER A 90 -4.88 34.53 -3.44
C SER A 90 -4.91 34.12 -4.93
N GLY A 91 -5.61 33.03 -5.27
CA GLY A 91 -5.86 32.72 -6.68
C GLY A 91 -6.37 31.32 -7.04
N GLY A 92 -7.22 30.66 -6.25
CA GLY A 92 -7.73 29.31 -6.57
C GLY A 92 -9.26 29.13 -6.66
N MET A 93 -10.04 30.01 -6.04
CA MET A 93 -11.49 29.76 -5.86
C MET A 93 -12.37 30.22 -7.04
N ALA A 94 -11.80 30.92 -8.03
CA ALA A 94 -12.57 31.50 -9.14
C ALA A 94 -13.08 30.48 -10.19
N GLY A 95 -12.68 29.20 -10.12
CA GLY A 95 -13.07 28.17 -11.09
C GLY A 95 -14.34 27.38 -10.76
N LEU A 96 -14.77 27.36 -9.49
CA LEU A 96 -15.88 26.48 -9.05
C LEU A 96 -17.28 27.07 -9.31
N GLY A 97 -17.40 28.38 -9.46
CA GLY A 97 -18.67 29.06 -9.72
C GLY A 97 -19.19 28.96 -11.16
N ALA A 98 -18.32 28.61 -12.13
CA ALA A 98 -18.69 28.49 -13.55
C ALA A 98 -19.17 27.07 -13.94
N LEU A 99 -19.10 26.09 -13.04
CA LEU A 99 -19.49 24.70 -13.31
C LEU A 99 -20.95 24.39 -12.94
N PHE A 100 -21.62 25.27 -12.20
CA PHE A 100 -23.02 25.09 -11.75
C PHE A 100 -23.94 26.23 -12.19
N GLY A 101 -23.56 26.96 -13.26
CA GLY A 101 -24.42 27.90 -13.98
C GLY A 101 -25.09 27.26 -15.18
#